data_AF-A0A101FYC9-F1
#
_entry.id   AF-A0A101FYC9-F1
#
_cell.length_a   1.000
_cell.length_b   1.000
_cell.length_c   1.000
_cell.angle_alpha   90.00
_cell.angle_beta   90.00
_cell.angle_gamma   90.00
#
_symmetry.space_group_name_H-M   'P 1'
#
loop_
_entity.id
_entity.type
_entity.pdbx_description
1 polymer ?
#
loop_
_entity_poly.entity_id
_entity_poly.type
_entity_poly.pdbx_seq_one_letter_code
_entity_poly.pdbx_strand_id
1 'polypeptide(L)' 'MTIALLDGSLKVGVFFDKGDHEFEDNICICFKENCPEEEKILYAGETNIYITPEQARELASMLIDAADQSSHATR' A
#
# COMPACT_ATOMS: atom_id res chain seq x y z
N MET A 1 5.68 7.69 -3.14
CA MET A 1 6.84 6.76 -3.05
C MET A 1 6.34 5.37 -3.40
N THR A 2 7.18 4.50 -3.97
CA THR A 2 6.78 3.16 -4.41
C THR A 2 7.78 2.11 -3.94
N ILE A 3 7.28 0.97 -3.45
CA ILE A 3 8.08 -0.19 -3.05
C ILE A 3 7.71 -1.41 -3.90
N ALA A 4 8.63 -2.36 -4.00
CA ALA A 4 8.41 -3.66 -4.62
C ALA A 4 8.21 -4.71 -3.52
N LEU A 5 7.13 -5.48 -3.62
CA LEU A 5 6.79 -6.61 -2.77
C LEU A 5 6.74 -7.88 -3.62
N LEU A 6 6.71 -9.05 -2.95
CA LEU A 6 6.57 -10.37 -3.61
C LEU A 6 7.58 -10.54 -4.77
N ASP A 7 8.86 -10.30 -4.49
CA ASP A 7 9.96 -10.38 -5.47
C ASP A 7 9.77 -9.47 -6.71
N GLY A 8 9.03 -8.37 -6.55
CA GLY A 8 8.78 -7.40 -7.60
C GLY A 8 7.57 -7.68 -8.49
N SER A 9 6.84 -8.77 -8.22
CA SER A 9 5.56 -9.06 -8.87
C SER A 9 4.47 -8.06 -8.47
N LEU A 10 4.57 -7.45 -7.28
CA LEU A 10 3.65 -6.43 -6.80
C LEU A 10 4.39 -5.12 -6.50
N LYS A 11 3.92 -4.03 -7.08
CA LYS A 11 4.39 -2.68 -6.74
C LYS A 11 3.32 -1.96 -5.95
N VAL A 12 3.71 -1.37 -4.82
CA VAL A 12 2.81 -0.59 -3.96
C VAL A 12 3.31 0.84 -3.91
N GLY A 13 2.48 1.79 -4.35
CA GLY A 13 2.72 3.22 -4.29
C GLY A 13 1.83 3.90 -3.26
N VAL A 14 2.37 4.85 -2.51
CA VAL A 14 1.57 5.73 -1.62
C VAL A 14 1.84 7.19 -2.01
N PHE A 15 0.78 7.94 -2.28
CA PHE A 15 0.86 9.35 -2.64
C PHE A 15 -0.39 10.13 -2.21
N PHE A 16 -0.19 11.41 -1.92
CA PHE A 16 -1.28 12.37 -1.70
C PHE A 16 -1.78 12.85 -3.07
N ASP A 17 -3.06 12.65 -3.35
CA ASP A 17 -3.67 13.13 -4.59
C ASP A 17 -4.13 14.58 -4.43
N LYS A 18 -3.43 15.49 -5.11
CA LYS A 18 -3.75 16.91 -5.11
C LYS A 18 -5.02 17.23 -5.90
N GLY A 19 -5.40 16.36 -6.84
CA GLY A 19 -6.62 16.52 -7.63
C GLY A 19 -7.89 16.28 -6.80
N ASP A 20 -7.76 15.56 -5.69
CA ASP A 20 -8.88 15.09 -4.86
C ASP A 20 -8.95 15.81 -3.50
N HIS A 21 -8.38 17.01 -3.41
CA HIS A 21 -8.36 17.81 -2.18
C HIS A 21 -9.74 18.23 -1.67
N GLU A 22 -10.78 18.09 -2.51
CA GLU A 22 -12.17 18.33 -2.14
C GLU A 22 -12.76 17.17 -1.33
N PHE A 23 -12.09 16.01 -1.31
CA PHE A 23 -12.51 14.82 -0.59
C PHE A 23 -11.58 14.55 0.60
N GLU A 24 -12.16 13.96 1.65
CA GLU A 24 -11.46 13.69 2.91
C GLU A 24 -10.46 12.52 2.78
N ASP A 25 -10.65 11.65 1.78
CA ASP A 25 -9.88 10.46 1.45
C ASP A 25 -8.86 10.70 0.31
N ASN A 26 -8.01 11.70 0.49
CA ASN A 26 -7.03 12.13 -0.52
C ASN A 26 -5.67 11.40 -0.49
N ILE A 27 -5.56 10.30 0.24
CA ILE A 27 -4.35 9.47 0.27
C ILE A 27 -4.61 8.22 -0.58
N CYS A 28 -3.89 8.08 -1.69
CA CYS A 28 -4.00 6.95 -2.58
C CYS A 28 -2.92 5.90 -2.28
N ILE A 29 -3.36 4.65 -2.09
CA ILE A 29 -2.53 3.46 -2.10
C ILE A 29 -2.79 2.74 -3.43
N CYS A 30 -1.78 2.77 -4.29
CA CYS A 30 -1.80 2.18 -5.62
C CYS A 30 -1.09 0.83 -5.60
N PHE A 31 -1.78 -0.23 -5.98
CA PHE A 31 -1.24 -1.56 -6.18
C PHE A 31 -1.16 -1.86 -7.67
N LYS A 32 0.00 -2.30 -8.12
CA LYS A 32 0.22 -2.68 -9.52
C LYS A 32 0.86 -4.05 -9.61
N GLU A 33 0.18 -4.95 -10.29
CA GLU A 33 0.59 -6.34 -10.46
C GLU A 33 1.33 -6.50 -11.79
N ASN A 34 2.62 -6.77 -11.71
CA ASN A 34 3.51 -7.03 -12.84
C ASN A 34 3.83 -8.54 -12.96
N CYS A 35 2.81 -9.37 -12.79
CA CYS A 35 2.90 -10.83 -12.88
C CYS A 35 1.90 -11.40 -13.89
N PRO A 36 2.07 -12.68 -14.28
CA PRO A 36 1.06 -13.43 -15.04
C PRO A 36 -0.31 -13.39 -14.37
N GLU A 37 -1.37 -13.52 -15.17
CA GLU A 37 -2.76 -13.40 -14.69
C GLU A 37 -3.12 -14.43 -13.62
N GLU A 38 -2.52 -15.62 -13.68
CA GLU A 38 -2.67 -16.70 -12.71
C GLU A 38 -2.06 -16.40 -11.33
N GLU A 39 -1.12 -15.46 -11.25
CA GLU A 39 -0.46 -15.03 -10.01
C GLU A 39 -1.05 -13.75 -9.42
N LYS A 40 -1.98 -13.10 -10.14
CA LYS A 40 -2.63 -11.89 -9.65
C LYS A 40 -3.50 -12.19 -8.44
N ILE A 41 -3.35 -11.37 -7.42
CA ILE A 41 -4.13 -11.36 -6.18
C ILE A 41 -5.35 -10.44 -6.35
N LEU A 42 -5.18 -9.29 -6.99
CA LEU A 42 -6.21 -8.25 -7.13
C LEU A 42 -6.97 -8.37 -8.46
N TYR A 43 -6.41 -9.06 -9.46
CA TYR A 43 -6.98 -9.31 -10.79
C TYR A 43 -7.34 -8.05 -11.61
N ALA A 44 -7.11 -6.85 -11.07
CA ALA A 44 -7.41 -5.59 -11.73
C ALA A 44 -6.22 -5.02 -12.51
N GLY A 45 -5.02 -5.60 -12.39
CA GLY A 45 -3.78 -5.08 -12.96
C GLY A 45 -3.26 -3.82 -12.24
N GLU A 46 -4.14 -2.84 -12.01
CA GLU A 46 -3.95 -1.71 -11.11
C GLU A 46 -5.17 -1.55 -10.19
N THR A 47 -4.94 -1.37 -8.90
CA THR A 47 -5.97 -1.10 -7.90
C THR A 47 -5.57 0.11 -7.09
N ASN A 48 -6.44 1.11 -7.04
CA ASN A 48 -6.23 2.32 -6.27
C ASN A 48 -7.23 2.34 -5.11
N ILE A 49 -6.70 2.47 -3.89
CA ILE A 49 -7.50 2.59 -2.66
C ILE A 49 -7.27 3.97 -2.09
N TYR A 50 -8.36 4.71 -1.92
CA TYR A 50 -8.36 6.04 -1.32
C TYR A 50 -8.74 5.93 0.16
N ILE A 51 -7.95 6.57 1.01
CA ILE A 51 -8.13 6.56 2.46
C ILE A 51 -7.90 7.96 3.03
N THR A 52 -8.46 8.21 4.20
CA THR A 52 -8.24 9.49 4.90
C THR A 52 -6.81 9.59 5.45
N PRO A 53 -6.32 10.82 5.69
CA PRO A 53 -5.04 11.02 6.38
C PRO A 53 -4.96 10.36 7.76
N GLU A 54 -6.07 10.19 8.46
CA GLU A 54 -6.11 9.50 9.75
C GLU A 54 -5.87 7.99 9.57
N GLN A 55 -6.64 7.35 8.69
CA GLN A 55 -6.48 5.94 8.34
C GLN A 55 -5.09 5.62 7.81
N ALA A 56 -4.49 6.53 7.02
CA ALA A 56 -3.13 6.36 6.53
C ALA A 56 -2.09 6.30 7.65
N ARG A 57 -2.25 7.11 8.70
CA ARG A 57 -1.36 7.11 9.87
C ARG A 57 -1.57 5.86 10.72
N GLU A 58 -2.81 5.45 10.92
CA GLU A 58 -3.14 4.21 11.65
C GLU A 58 -2.52 2.99 10.96
N LEU A 59 -2.71 2.87 9.64
CA LEU A 59 -2.14 1.78 8.85
C LEU A 59 -0.60 1.77 8.93
N ALA A 60 0.02 2.94 8.85
CA ALA A 60 1.47 3.06 9.00
C ALA A 60 1.95 2.61 10.40
N SER A 61 1.24 2.98 11.45
CA SER A 61 1.55 2.54 12.82
C SER A 61 1.47 1.03 12.95
N MET A 62 0.39 0.42 12.46
CA MET A 62 0.22 -1.05 12.51
C MET A 62 1.32 -1.79 11.76
N LEU A 63 1.75 -1.28 10.60
CA LEU A 63 2.85 -1.86 9.83
C LEU A 63 4.19 -1.77 10.58
N ILE A 64 4.47 -0.63 11.23
CA ILE A 64 5.67 -0.45 12.05
C ILE A 64 5.65 -1.40 13.25
N ASP A 65 4.55 -1.43 14.00
CA ASP A 65 4.41 -2.29 15.18
C ASP A 65 4.63 -3.77 14.84
N ALA A 66 4.08 -4.24 13.72
CA ALA A 66 4.27 -5.61 13.24
C ALA A 66 5.74 -5.89 12.83
N ALA A 67 6.39 -4.93 12.17
CA ALA A 67 7.80 -5.05 11.77
C ALA A 67 8.73 -5.08 12.99
N ASP A 68 8.47 -4.24 13.99
CA ASP A 68 9.21 -4.21 15.25
C ASP A 68 9.05 -5.53 16.01
N GLN A 69 7.82 -6.04 16.15
CA GLN A 69 7.55 -7.34 16.77
C GLN A 69 8.28 -8.48 16.07
N SER A 70 8.25 -8.52 14.73
CA SER A 70 8.97 -9.54 13.94
C SER A 70 10.48 -9.47 14.15
N SER A 71 11.04 -8.26 14.18
CA SER A 71 12.47 -8.03 14.41
C SER A 71 12.88 -8.47 15.83
N HIS A 72 12.03 -8.22 16.83
CA HIS A 72 12.26 -8.63 18.21
C HIS A 72 12.05 -10.14 18.46
N ALA A 73 11.14 -10.80 17.73
CA ALA A 73 10.92 -12.25 17.82
C ALA A 73 12.11 -13.09 17.32
N THR A 74 13.04 -12.47 16.58
CA THR A 74 14.23 -13.11 16.02
C THR A 74 15.47 -12.91 16.90
N ARG A 75 15.33 -12.32 18.11
CA ARG A 75 16.46 -11.98 19.00
C ARG A 75 16.50 -12.81 20.28
#